data_AF-A0A946H063-F1
#
_entry.id   AF-A0A946H063-F1
#
_cell.length_a   1.000
_cell.length_b   1.000
_cell.length_c   1.000
_cell.angle_alpha   90.00
_cell.angle_beta   90.00
_cell.angle_gamma   90.00
#
_symmetry.space_group_name_H-M   'P 1'
#
loop_
_entity.id
_entity.type
_entity.pdbx_description
1 polymer ?
#
loop_
_entity_poly.entity_id
_entity_poly.type
_entity_poly.pdbx_seq_one_letter_code
_entity_poly.pdbx_strand_id
1 'polypeptide(L)'
;MPVSPTRPAGAELLDPDQHDTPTTVSERWKCKVDTVLAHIHAGKLEAIDVSRPGSKRPRWRIPVSAIYEFEMRNSATANRDERLAQRRRRRDRRRKRATEGVGGDNCTSTLRLVPLEQFKSIEGARVIELTEEWEAGQ
;
A
#
# COMPACT_ATOMS: atom_id res chain seq x y z
N MET A 1 -43.96 1.69 -27.20
CA MET A 1 -43.89 1.59 -25.73
C MET A 1 -42.42 1.49 -25.33
N PRO A 2 -41.77 2.56 -24.83
CA PRO A 2 -40.41 2.43 -24.31
C PRO A 2 -40.48 1.69 -22.97
N VAL A 3 -39.80 0.54 -22.89
CA VAL A 3 -39.58 -0.16 -21.63
C VAL A 3 -38.54 0.62 -20.84
N SER A 4 -38.92 1.16 -19.68
CA SER A 4 -37.98 1.80 -18.77
C SER A 4 -36.91 0.78 -18.38
N PRO A 5 -35.61 1.15 -18.40
CA PRO A 5 -34.58 0.26 -17.89
C PRO A 5 -34.84 0.02 -16.41
N THR A 6 -35.13 -1.23 -16.05
CA THR A 6 -35.18 -1.70 -14.66
C THR A 6 -33.82 -1.43 -14.04
N ARG A 7 -33.69 -0.31 -13.32
CA ARG A 7 -32.51 0.05 -12.55
C ARG A 7 -32.25 -1.08 -11.54
N PRO A 8 -31.04 -1.67 -11.49
CA PRO A 8 -30.77 -2.76 -10.55
C PRO A 8 -30.98 -2.25 -9.12
N ALA A 9 -31.86 -2.93 -8.38
CA ALA A 9 -32.33 -2.59 -7.04
C ALA A 9 -31.25 -2.60 -5.92
N GLY A 10 -29.96 -2.56 -6.28
CA GLY A 10 -28.84 -2.55 -5.34
C GLY A 10 -28.03 -1.24 -5.33
N ALA A 11 -28.34 -0.26 -6.19
CA ALA A 11 -27.55 0.97 -6.34
C ALA A 11 -28.28 2.24 -5.84
N GLU A 12 -29.38 2.12 -5.10
CA GLU A 12 -30.28 3.23 -4.77
C GLU A 12 -30.23 3.74 -3.33
N LEU A 13 -29.37 3.23 -2.45
CA LEU A 13 -29.47 3.57 -1.02
C LEU A 13 -28.15 3.82 -0.30
N LEU A 14 -27.10 4.17 -1.05
CA LEU A 14 -26.00 4.93 -0.44
C LEU A 14 -26.30 6.39 -0.75
N ASP A 15 -26.83 7.10 0.23
CA ASP A 15 -27.07 8.53 0.11
C ASP A 15 -25.76 9.18 -0.35
N PRO A 16 -25.73 9.86 -1.51
CA PRO A 16 -24.49 10.40 -2.08
C PRO A 16 -23.88 11.49 -1.19
N ASP A 17 -24.68 12.03 -0.27
CA ASP A 17 -24.25 13.00 0.72
C ASP A 17 -23.75 12.33 2.02
N GLN A 18 -23.73 11.00 2.12
CA GLN A 18 -23.16 10.34 3.28
C GLN A 18 -21.64 10.34 3.19
N HIS A 19 -21.02 10.98 4.18
CA HIS A 19 -19.58 11.09 4.31
C HIS A 19 -19.10 10.64 5.69
N ASP A 20 -18.16 9.71 5.69
CA ASP A 20 -17.51 9.21 6.90
C ASP A 20 -16.25 10.01 7.22
N THR A 21 -15.89 10.02 8.51
CA THR A 21 -14.61 10.59 8.97
C THR A 21 -13.52 9.53 8.95
N PRO A 22 -12.23 9.90 8.87
CA PRO A 22 -11.12 8.94 8.94
C PRO A 22 -11.18 8.05 10.19
N THR A 23 -11.69 8.58 11.32
CA THR A 23 -11.89 7.82 12.55
C THR A 23 -12.95 6.73 12.34
N THR A 24 -14.11 7.07 11.80
CA THR A 24 -15.19 6.12 11.48
C THR A 24 -14.72 5.02 10.53
N VAL A 25 -13.97 5.40 9.48
CA VAL A 25 -13.40 4.43 8.52
C VAL A 25 -12.37 3.52 9.19
N SER A 26 -11.55 4.07 10.10
CA SER A 26 -10.56 3.28 10.83
C SER A 26 -11.19 2.20 11.73
N GLU A 27 -12.33 2.52 12.37
CA GLU A 27 -13.11 1.59 13.17
C GLU A 27 -13.72 0.49 12.30
N ARG A 28 -14.30 0.87 11.15
CA ARG A 28 -14.87 -0.07 10.18
C ARG A 28 -13.83 -1.05 9.63
N TRP A 29 -12.65 -0.56 9.26
CA TRP A 29 -11.56 -1.38 8.71
C TRP A 29 -10.69 -2.04 9.77
N LYS A 30 -10.92 -1.74 11.06
CA LYS A 30 -10.08 -2.19 12.19
C LYS A 30 -8.60 -1.89 11.97
N CYS A 31 -8.31 -0.69 11.46
CA CYS A 31 -6.95 -0.24 11.17
C CYS A 31 -6.64 1.07 11.91
N LYS A 32 -5.40 1.53 11.86
CA LYS A 32 -5.03 2.81 12.47
C LYS A 32 -5.51 3.96 11.60
N VAL A 33 -5.87 5.08 12.22
CA VAL A 33 -6.25 6.32 11.50
C VAL A 33 -5.12 6.77 10.56
N ASP A 34 -3.87 6.65 10.99
CA ASP A 34 -2.70 6.95 10.14
C ASP A 34 -2.67 6.12 8.85
N THR A 35 -3.15 4.87 8.88
CA THR A 35 -3.25 4.02 7.69
C THR A 35 -4.28 4.58 6.72
N VAL A 36 -5.44 5.03 7.22
CA VAL A 36 -6.48 5.67 6.39
C VAL A 36 -5.95 6.96 5.78
N LEU A 37 -5.28 7.80 6.57
CA LEU A 37 -4.65 9.04 6.09
C LEU A 37 -3.58 8.75 5.04
N ALA A 38 -2.76 7.71 5.22
CA ALA A 38 -1.78 7.29 4.23
C ALA A 38 -2.43 6.89 2.89
N HIS A 39 -3.61 6.25 2.92
CA HIS A 39 -4.36 5.94 1.69
C HIS A 39 -4.91 7.19 0.99
N ILE A 40 -5.35 8.20 1.76
CA ILE A 40 -5.80 9.49 1.24
C ILE A 40 -4.63 10.24 0.59
N HIS A 41 -3.51 10.39 1.31
CA HIS A 41 -2.30 11.06 0.78
C HIS A 41 -1.69 10.35 -0.42
N ALA A 42 -1.81 9.01 -0.50
CA ALA A 42 -1.37 8.25 -1.66
C ALA A 42 -2.33 8.33 -2.87
N GLY A 43 -3.46 9.04 -2.76
CA GLY A 43 -4.48 9.15 -3.81
C GLY A 43 -5.21 7.83 -4.09
N LYS A 44 -5.12 6.85 -3.18
CA LYS A 44 -5.79 5.55 -3.33
C LYS A 44 -7.25 5.62 -2.89
N LEU A 45 -7.50 6.41 -1.85
CA LEU A 45 -8.82 6.67 -1.29
C LEU A 45 -9.17 8.12 -1.57
N GLU A 46 -10.29 8.34 -2.26
CA GLU A 46 -10.77 9.68 -2.55
C GLU A 46 -11.38 10.31 -1.29
N ALA A 47 -10.97 11.54 -0.98
CA ALA A 47 -11.45 12.28 0.17
C ALA A 47 -11.41 13.79 -0.12
N ILE A 48 -12.30 14.51 0.56
CA ILE A 48 -12.44 15.96 0.45
C ILE A 48 -11.84 16.59 1.71
N ASP A 49 -10.88 17.50 1.56
CA ASP A 49 -10.45 18.33 2.68
C ASP A 49 -11.43 19.49 2.85
N VAL A 50 -12.10 19.53 3.99
CA VAL A 50 -13.07 20.58 4.37
C VAL A 50 -12.42 21.58 5.35
N SER A 51 -11.09 21.54 5.48
CA SER A 51 -10.36 22.51 6.28
C SER A 51 -10.38 23.90 5.64
N ARG A 52 -10.23 24.93 6.47
CA ARG A 52 -10.05 26.29 5.96
C ARG A 52 -8.70 26.38 5.26
N PRO A 53 -8.58 27.16 4.17
CA PRO A 53 -7.28 27.39 3.53
C PRO A 53 -6.27 27.94 4.56
N GLY A 54 -5.09 27.33 4.62
CA GLY A 54 -4.05 27.66 5.62
C GLY A 54 -4.21 27.00 6.99
N SER A 55 -5.18 26.10 7.17
CA SER A 55 -5.29 25.29 8.38
C SER A 55 -4.10 24.34 8.52
N LYS A 56 -3.48 24.33 9.70
CA LYS A 56 -2.43 23.35 10.05
C LYS A 56 -2.96 21.92 10.23
N ARG A 57 -4.29 21.75 10.34
CA ARG A 57 -4.94 20.46 10.57
C ARG A 57 -6.02 20.24 9.51
N PRO A 58 -5.80 19.34 8.54
CA PRO A 58 -6.81 19.02 7.53
C PRO A 58 -8.01 18.31 8.17
N ARG A 59 -9.19 18.51 7.59
CA ARG A 59 -10.45 17.91 8.05
C ARG A 59 -11.05 17.11 6.91
N TRP A 60 -10.62 15.86 6.82
CA TRP A 60 -11.03 14.96 5.75
C TRP A 60 -12.47 14.47 5.92
N ARG A 61 -13.21 14.46 4.81
CA ARG A 61 -14.50 13.79 4.63
C ARG A 61 -14.38 12.79 3.49
N ILE A 62 -14.80 11.56 3.74
CA ILE A 62 -14.64 10.46 2.79
C ILE A 62 -16.04 10.06 2.34
N PRO A 63 -16.40 10.20 1.05
CA PRO A 63 -17.70 9.77 0.57
C PRO A 63 -17.82 8.25 0.66
N VAL A 64 -18.99 7.75 1.08
CA VAL A 64 -19.19 6.31 1.28
C VAL A 64 -19.02 5.51 -0.02
N SER A 65 -19.33 6.11 -1.18
CA SER A 65 -19.04 5.53 -2.50
C SER A 65 -17.56 5.22 -2.70
N ALA A 66 -16.67 6.16 -2.37
CA ALA A 66 -15.22 5.97 -2.50
C ALA A 66 -14.69 4.87 -1.58
N ILE A 67 -15.25 4.74 -0.37
CA ILE A 67 -14.94 3.64 0.56
C ILE A 67 -15.30 2.30 -0.10
N TYR A 68 -16.49 2.20 -0.67
CA TYR A 68 -16.95 0.97 -1.33
C TYR A 68 -16.10 0.61 -2.54
N GLU A 69 -15.80 1.58 -3.41
CA GLU A 69 -14.92 1.38 -4.57
C GLU A 69 -13.51 0.97 -4.15
N PHE A 70 -12.98 1.54 -3.07
CA PHE A 70 -11.70 1.14 -2.51
C PHE A 70 -11.76 -0.29 -1.98
N GLU A 71 -12.80 -0.65 -1.21
CA GLU A 71 -13.01 -2.01 -0.70
C GLU A 71 -13.08 -3.01 -1.85
N MET A 72 -13.82 -2.71 -2.92
CA MET A 72 -13.90 -3.54 -4.12
C MET A 72 -12.54 -3.73 -4.79
N ARG A 73 -11.80 -2.64 -5.03
CA ARG A 73 -10.46 -2.69 -5.65
C ARG A 73 -9.45 -3.45 -4.79
N ASN A 74 -9.46 -3.21 -3.49
CA ASN A 74 -8.47 -3.79 -2.58
C ASN A 74 -8.77 -5.27 -2.27
N SER A 75 -10.04 -5.68 -2.28
CA SER A 75 -10.44 -7.09 -2.19
C SER A 75 -9.86 -7.94 -3.32
N ALA A 76 -9.73 -7.36 -4.52
CA ALA A 76 -9.13 -8.03 -5.67
C ALA A 76 -7.60 -8.19 -5.53
N THR A 77 -6.91 -7.22 -4.91
CA THR A 77 -5.44 -7.22 -4.77
C THR A 77 -4.94 -8.00 -3.56
N ALA A 78 -5.70 -8.07 -2.45
CA ALA A 78 -5.28 -8.77 -1.24
C ALA A 78 -4.87 -10.24 -1.50
N ASN A 79 -5.60 -10.92 -2.39
CA ASN A 79 -5.29 -12.29 -2.80
C ASN A 79 -3.94 -12.44 -3.52
N ARG A 80 -3.49 -11.39 -4.21
CA ARG A 80 -2.22 -11.40 -4.95
C ARG A 80 -1.03 -11.29 -3.99
N ASP A 81 -1.09 -10.37 -3.04
CA ASP A 81 0.01 -10.13 -2.11
C ASP A 81 0.19 -11.28 -1.13
N GLU A 82 -0.90 -11.87 -0.65
CA GLU A 82 -0.83 -13.05 0.21
C GLU A 82 -0.21 -14.26 -0.53
N ARG A 83 -0.59 -14.47 -1.80
CA ARG A 83 0.04 -15.49 -2.66
C ARG A 83 1.54 -15.25 -2.84
N LEU A 84 1.97 -14.00 -3.05
CA LEU A 84 3.38 -13.66 -3.19
C LEU A 84 4.15 -13.88 -1.88
N ALA A 85 3.58 -13.46 -0.74
CA ALA A 85 4.14 -13.70 0.58
C ALA A 85 4.27 -15.20 0.86
N GLN A 86 3.25 -16.00 0.53
CA GLN A 86 3.28 -17.46 0.70
C GLN A 86 4.37 -18.10 -0.18
N ARG A 87 4.55 -17.64 -1.42
CA ARG A 87 5.63 -18.10 -2.31
C ARG A 87 7.01 -17.76 -1.74
N ARG A 88 7.19 -16.56 -1.19
CA ARG A 88 8.44 -16.14 -0.52
C ARG A 88 8.74 -17.04 0.68
N ARG A 89 7.75 -17.28 1.55
CA ARG A 89 7.89 -18.20 2.71
C ARG A 89 8.26 -19.62 2.30
N ARG A 90 7.66 -20.16 1.22
CA ARG A 90 8.02 -21.48 0.69
C ARG A 90 9.46 -21.54 0.17
N ARG A 91 9.90 -20.51 -0.56
CA ARG A 91 11.28 -20.42 -1.05
C ARG A 91 12.28 -20.36 0.10
N ASP A 92 11.97 -19.58 1.13
CA ASP A 92 12.83 -19.42 2.30
C ASP A 92 12.96 -20.73 3.09
N ARG A 93 11.85 -21.44 3.31
CA ARG A 93 11.86 -22.79 3.91
C ARG A 93 12.70 -23.80 3.11
N ARG A 94 12.65 -23.73 1.77
CA ARG A 94 13.50 -24.59 0.91
C ARG A 94 14.98 -24.27 1.07
N ARG A 95 15.35 -22.98 1.12
CA ARG A 95 16.74 -22.57 1.36
C ARG A 95 17.25 -23.08 2.69
N LYS A 96 16.46 -22.91 3.76
CA LYS A 96 16.82 -23.37 5.10
C LYS A 96 17.05 -24.89 5.16
N ARG A 97 16.20 -25.69 4.50
CA ARG A 97 16.39 -27.15 4.39
C ARG A 97 17.63 -27.55 3.60
N ALA A 98 17.98 -26.80 2.55
CA ALA A 98 19.19 -27.07 1.78
C ALA A 98 20.47 -26.77 2.57
N THR A 99 20.44 -25.77 3.45
CA THR A 99 21.58 -25.44 4.32
C THR A 99 21.68 -26.35 5.55
N GLU A 100 20.55 -26.81 6.09
CA GLU A 100 20.53 -27.71 7.26
C GLU A 100 20.72 -29.19 6.90
N GLY A 101 20.54 -29.58 5.62
CA GLY A 101 20.79 -30.92 5.11
C GLY A 101 22.24 -31.21 4.69
N VAL A 102 23.14 -30.23 4.73
CA VAL A 102 24.59 -30.40 4.48
C VAL A 102 25.31 -30.50 5.83
N GLY A 103 24.84 -31.42 6.65
CA GLY A 103 25.52 -31.92 7.85
C GLY A 103 26.01 -33.33 7.55
N GLY A 104 27.07 -33.43 6.76
CA GLY A 104 27.71 -34.68 6.36
C GLY A 104 29.14 -34.40 5.93
N ASP A 105 30.01 -34.36 6.94
CA ASP A 105 31.44 -34.71 6.94
C ASP A 105 32.42 -33.97 6.01
N ASN A 106 33.35 -33.27 6.68
CA ASN A 106 34.76 -33.07 6.34
C ASN A 106 35.13 -32.69 4.89
N CYS A 107 35.39 -31.39 4.70
CA CYS A 107 36.50 -30.99 3.85
C CYS A 107 37.06 -29.63 4.33
N THR A 108 38.17 -29.72 5.06
CA THR A 108 39.15 -28.66 5.26
C THR A 108 39.58 -28.10 3.90
N SER A 109 38.94 -27.03 3.45
CA SER A 109 39.42 -26.25 2.32
C SER A 109 39.85 -24.88 2.82
N THR A 110 41.16 -24.74 2.98
CA THR A 110 41.91 -23.52 3.26
C THR A 110 41.56 -22.44 2.24
N LEU A 111 40.61 -21.56 2.56
CA LEU A 111 40.51 -20.27 1.90
C LEU A 111 41.38 -19.28 2.64
N ARG A 112 42.52 -18.99 2.01
CA ARG A 112 43.45 -17.93 2.40
C ARG A 112 42.67 -16.62 2.58
N LEU A 113 42.84 -16.00 3.74
CA LEU A 113 42.50 -14.61 4.00
C LEU A 113 43.23 -13.74 2.98
N VAL A 114 42.47 -13.09 2.09
CA VAL A 114 42.97 -11.93 1.35
C VAL A 114 42.77 -10.71 2.25
N PRO A 115 43.79 -9.86 2.48
CA PRO A 115 43.72 -8.75 3.42
C PRO A 115 42.66 -7.70 3.05
N LEU A 116 41.97 -7.24 4.09
CA LEU A 116 41.02 -6.12 4.10
C LEU A 116 41.77 -4.78 3.96
N GLU A 117 42.22 -4.43 2.76
CA GLU A 117 42.59 -3.04 2.45
C GLU A 117 42.29 -2.73 0.99
N GLN A 118 41.03 -2.47 0.62
CA GLN A 118 40.74 -1.63 -0.57
C GLN A 118 39.29 -1.21 -0.87
N PHE A 119 38.32 -1.24 0.06
CA PHE A 119 37.04 -0.55 -0.20
C PHE A 119 36.96 0.74 0.58
N LYS A 120 37.78 1.71 0.14
CA LYS A 120 37.51 3.13 0.35
C LYS A 120 36.23 3.49 -0.41
N SER A 121 35.38 4.23 0.30
CA SER A 121 34.58 5.34 -0.24
C SER A 121 33.65 5.02 -1.41
N ILE A 122 32.35 4.85 -1.09
CA ILE A 122 31.29 5.43 -1.91
C ILE A 122 30.29 6.08 -0.95
N GLU A 123 30.61 7.30 -0.53
CA GLU A 123 29.59 8.30 -0.22
C GLU A 123 28.77 8.55 -1.49
N GLY A 124 27.44 8.48 -1.38
CA GLY A 124 26.61 8.69 -2.56
C GLY A 124 25.13 8.46 -2.34
N ALA A 125 24.59 8.86 -1.18
CA ALA A 125 23.15 9.04 -1.04
C ALA A 125 22.75 10.26 -1.88
N ARG A 126 22.39 10.05 -3.15
CA ARG A 126 21.71 11.05 -3.95
C ARG A 126 20.21 11.00 -3.66
N VAL A 127 19.80 12.03 -2.93
CA VAL A 127 18.47 12.63 -2.89
C VAL A 127 17.85 12.59 -4.29
N ILE A 128 16.69 11.93 -4.42
CA ILE A 128 15.82 12.12 -5.57
C ILE A 128 15.01 13.37 -5.24
N GLU A 129 15.39 14.50 -5.84
CA GLU A 129 14.57 15.70 -5.85
C GLU A 129 13.28 15.41 -6.63
N LEU A 130 12.14 15.52 -5.93
CA LEU A 130 10.84 15.72 -6.56
C LEU A 130 10.85 17.12 -7.16
N THR A 131 10.93 17.22 -8.47
CA THR A 131 10.56 18.44 -9.19
C THR A 131 9.10 18.34 -9.61
N GLU A 132 8.36 19.33 -9.13
CA GLU A 132 6.99 19.66 -9.46
C GLU A 132 6.94 20.17 -10.90
N GLU A 133 6.11 19.55 -11.75
CA GLU A 133 5.58 20.21 -12.95
C GLU A 133 4.05 20.20 -12.84
N TRP A 134 3.54 21.26 -12.22
CA TRP A 134 2.17 21.74 -12.44
C TRP A 134 2.17 22.49 -13.77
N GLU A 135 1.74 21.85 -14.86
CA GLU A 135 1.25 22.61 -16.01
C GLU A 135 -0.24 22.86 -15.86
N ALA A 136 -0.55 24.13 -15.60
CA ALA A 136 -1.84 24.73 -15.81
C ALA A 136 -2.18 24.68 -17.32
N GLY A 137 -3.30 24.07 -17.66
CA GLY A 137 -3.91 24.16 -18.98
C GLY A 137 -5.33 24.67 -18.84
N GLN A 138 -5.53 25.93 -19.27
CA GLN A 138 -6.81 26.64 -19.37
C GLN A 138 -7.79 25.99 -20.34
#